data_AF-A0A971WSS4-F1
#
_entry.id   AF-A0A971WSS4-F1
#
_cell.length_a   1.000
_cell.length_b   1.000
_cell.length_c   1.000
_cell.angle_alpha   90.00
_cell.angle_beta   90.00
_cell.angle_gamma   90.00
#
_symmetry.space_group_name_H-M   'P 1'
#
loop_
_entity.id
_entity.type
_entity.pdbx_description
1 polymer ?
#
loop_
_entity_poly.entity_id
_entity_poly.type
_entity_poly.pdbx_seq_one_letter_code
_entity_poly.pdbx_strand_id
1 'polypeptide(L)'
;MSKTSSSSTGIAKCTYFTFIALMIAWVEAWLLKNFLEESLTWLTTSGGSFLYWTVAKVVIWIIPALWLLKLSNRGIAEVLNLANWNAWLAWGGGIGLLIALTAIIPNYLQGNKILPTEFSFSLLNVIVIAPIFEEFLVRGAIQGNLQKSHSFLVANVVTSVMFVILHIPGWYFMGILSHFLNNLF
;
A
#
# COMPACT_ATOMS: atom_id res chain seq x y z
N MET A 1 -29.87 19.94 -13.83
CA MET A 1 -28.45 19.60 -13.56
C MET A 1 -28.26 19.06 -12.13
N SER A 2 -28.81 17.88 -11.76
CA SER A 2 -28.71 17.38 -10.36
C SER A 2 -28.44 15.88 -10.16
N LYS A 3 -28.36 15.06 -11.22
CA LYS A 3 -28.14 13.61 -11.07
C LYS A 3 -26.65 13.22 -10.93
N THR A 4 -25.74 13.95 -11.56
CA THR A 4 -24.30 13.63 -11.59
C THR A 4 -23.56 13.92 -10.28
N SER A 5 -23.95 14.94 -9.51
CA SER A 5 -23.29 15.28 -8.23
C SER A 5 -23.65 14.34 -7.06
N SER A 6 -24.87 13.77 -7.06
CA SER A 6 -25.27 12.80 -6.03
C SER A 6 -24.52 11.47 -6.17
N SER A 7 -24.25 11.06 -7.42
CA SER A 7 -23.50 9.85 -7.76
C SER A 7 -22.03 9.94 -7.31
N SER A 8 -21.35 11.04 -7.61
CA SER A 8 -19.93 11.21 -7.23
C SER A 8 -19.72 11.28 -5.72
N THR A 9 -20.61 11.97 -5.00
CA THR A 9 -20.59 12.01 -3.53
C THR A 9 -20.85 10.64 -2.92
N GLY A 10 -21.74 9.84 -3.52
CA GLY A 10 -22.00 8.45 -3.11
C GLY A 10 -20.78 7.56 -3.28
N ILE A 11 -20.06 7.67 -4.41
CA ILE A 11 -18.83 6.91 -4.66
C ILE A 11 -17.76 7.25 -3.62
N ALA A 12 -17.54 8.53 -3.32
CA ALA A 12 -16.54 8.93 -2.33
C ALA A 12 -16.86 8.41 -0.93
N LYS A 13 -18.12 8.52 -0.49
CA LYS A 13 -18.58 7.92 0.78
C LYS A 13 -18.32 6.43 0.82
N CYS A 14 -18.67 5.72 -0.25
CA CYS A 14 -18.40 4.29 -0.37
C CYS A 14 -16.89 3.98 -0.26
N THR A 15 -16.04 4.78 -0.91
CA THR A 15 -14.58 4.64 -0.80
C THR A 15 -14.08 4.83 0.63
N TYR A 16 -14.58 5.82 1.37
CA TYR A 16 -14.24 5.99 2.79
C TYR A 16 -14.65 4.77 3.63
N PHE A 17 -15.89 4.29 3.48
CA PHE A 17 -16.36 3.10 4.18
C PHE A 17 -15.55 1.85 3.83
N THR A 18 -15.19 1.68 2.56
CA THR A 18 -14.36 0.58 2.09
C THR A 18 -12.98 0.62 2.74
N PHE A 19 -12.38 1.81 2.82
CA PHE A 19 -11.09 1.98 3.48
C PHE A 19 -11.18 1.62 4.97
N ILE A 20 -12.23 2.05 5.68
CA ILE A 20 -12.44 1.67 7.09
C ILE A 20 -12.59 0.16 7.25
N ALA A 21 -13.42 -0.48 6.41
CA ALA A 21 -13.60 -1.93 6.43
C ALA A 21 -12.29 -2.67 6.13
N LEU A 22 -11.50 -2.16 5.18
CA LEU A 22 -10.18 -2.66 4.84
C LEU A 22 -9.24 -2.56 6.04
N MET A 23 -9.23 -1.44 6.77
CA MET A 23 -8.41 -1.29 7.97
C MET A 23 -8.75 -2.30 9.07
N ILE A 24 -10.04 -2.56 9.28
CA ILE A 24 -10.49 -3.59 10.24
C ILE A 24 -9.98 -4.97 9.80
N ALA A 25 -10.25 -5.35 8.55
CA ALA A 25 -9.79 -6.62 7.98
C ALA A 25 -8.26 -6.75 7.99
N TRP A 26 -7.54 -5.64 7.81
CA TRP A 26 -6.08 -5.62 7.86
C TRP A 26 -5.55 -5.90 9.27
N VAL A 27 -6.14 -5.30 10.30
CA VAL A 27 -5.83 -5.63 11.69
C VAL A 27 -6.15 -7.09 12.00
N GLU A 28 -7.31 -7.58 11.56
CA GLU A 28 -7.71 -8.98 11.72
C GLU A 28 -6.72 -9.95 11.06
N ALA A 29 -6.19 -9.62 9.87
CA ALA A 29 -5.15 -10.42 9.23
C ALA A 29 -3.88 -10.52 10.08
N TRP A 30 -3.45 -9.43 10.71
CA TRP A 30 -2.32 -9.49 11.63
C TRP A 30 -2.60 -10.37 12.85
N LEU A 31 -3.77 -10.23 13.47
CA LEU A 31 -4.18 -11.06 14.60
C LEU A 31 -4.26 -12.54 14.21
N LEU A 32 -4.86 -12.83 13.06
CA LEU A 32 -4.98 -14.18 12.53
C LEU A 32 -3.61 -14.79 12.25
N LYS A 33 -2.68 -14.03 11.67
CA LYS A 33 -1.32 -14.54 11.43
C LYS A 33 -0.65 -14.93 12.74
N ASN A 34 -0.67 -14.06 13.74
CA ASN A 34 -0.03 -14.32 15.03
C ASN A 34 -0.63 -15.57 15.70
N PHE A 35 -1.95 -15.70 15.69
CA PHE A 35 -2.64 -16.88 16.21
C PHE A 35 -2.26 -18.17 15.44
N LEU A 36 -2.18 -18.10 14.11
CA LEU A 36 -1.83 -19.26 13.30
C LEU A 36 -0.36 -19.64 13.45
N GLU A 37 0.55 -18.71 13.70
CA GLU A 37 1.97 -19.00 13.92
C GLU A 37 2.21 -19.83 15.19
N GLU A 38 1.33 -19.74 16.19
CA GLU A 38 1.39 -20.61 17.37
C GLU A 38 1.13 -22.08 17.03
N SER A 39 0.33 -22.34 15.98
CA SER A 39 -0.10 -23.70 15.60
C SER A 39 0.58 -24.24 14.34
N LEU A 40 1.04 -23.36 13.45
CA LEU A 40 1.58 -23.69 12.12
C LEU A 40 2.98 -23.11 11.96
N THR A 41 3.99 -23.89 12.34
CA THR A 41 5.41 -23.49 12.25
C THR A 41 5.85 -23.16 10.83
N TRP A 42 5.17 -23.64 9.79
CA TRP A 42 5.46 -23.25 8.41
C TRP A 42 5.24 -21.75 8.14
N LEU A 43 4.32 -21.09 8.85
CA LEU A 43 4.07 -19.66 8.68
C LEU A 43 5.23 -18.77 9.17
N THR A 44 6.08 -19.30 10.04
CA THR A 44 7.29 -18.58 10.50
C THR A 44 8.43 -18.66 9.48
N THR A 45 8.33 -19.56 8.49
CA THR A 45 9.29 -19.62 7.38
C THR A 45 9.12 -18.43 6.45
N SER A 46 10.20 -18.02 5.77
CA SER A 46 10.17 -16.90 4.83
C SER A 46 9.15 -17.09 3.70
N GLY A 47 9.02 -18.32 3.19
CA GLY A 47 8.06 -18.67 2.15
C GLY A 47 6.61 -18.70 2.65
N GLY A 48 6.35 -19.29 3.83
CA GLY A 48 5.02 -19.34 4.42
C GLY A 48 4.48 -17.97 4.78
N SER A 49 5.30 -17.14 5.44
CA SER A 49 4.97 -15.75 5.76
C SER A 49 4.73 -14.93 4.49
N PHE A 50 5.57 -15.08 3.46
CA PHE A 50 5.38 -14.40 2.17
C PHE A 50 4.07 -14.78 1.50
N LEU A 51 3.74 -16.07 1.44
CA LEU A 51 2.52 -16.54 0.81
C LEU A 51 1.29 -16.05 1.58
N TYR A 52 1.31 -16.14 2.92
CA TYR A 52 0.25 -15.61 3.77
C TYR A 52 -0.02 -14.13 3.49
N TRP A 53 1.03 -13.30 3.54
CA TRP A 53 0.88 -11.86 3.32
C TRP A 53 0.46 -11.50 1.91
N THR A 54 0.95 -12.22 0.91
CA THR A 54 0.54 -12.02 -0.48
C THR A 54 -0.94 -12.32 -0.65
N VAL A 55 -1.43 -13.44 -0.12
CA VAL A 55 -2.84 -13.81 -0.15
C VAL A 55 -3.69 -12.78 0.61
N ALA A 56 -3.27 -12.39 1.82
CA ALA A 56 -3.97 -11.39 2.61
C ALA A 56 -4.10 -10.06 1.83
N LYS A 57 -3.03 -9.58 1.20
CA LYS A 57 -3.08 -8.37 0.38
C LYS A 57 -3.95 -8.54 -0.87
N VAL A 58 -3.95 -9.69 -1.53
CA VAL A 58 -4.87 -9.91 -2.67
C VAL A 58 -6.33 -9.80 -2.20
N VAL A 59 -6.67 -10.48 -1.11
CA VAL A 59 -8.04 -10.54 -0.60
C VAL A 59 -8.50 -9.20 -0.03
N ILE A 60 -7.65 -8.54 0.76
CA ILE A 60 -8.03 -7.35 1.54
C ILE A 60 -7.77 -6.07 0.74
N TRP A 61 -6.81 -6.04 -0.18
CA TRP A 61 -6.47 -4.83 -0.95
C TRP A 61 -6.98 -4.91 -2.38
N ILE A 62 -6.59 -5.95 -3.12
CA ILE A 62 -6.86 -6.01 -4.57
C ILE A 62 -8.34 -6.23 -4.89
N ILE A 63 -9.01 -7.17 -4.19
CA ILE A 63 -10.44 -7.44 -4.44
C ILE A 63 -11.31 -6.19 -4.15
N PRO A 64 -11.18 -5.51 -2.99
CA PRO A 64 -11.92 -4.28 -2.74
C PRO A 64 -11.56 -3.16 -3.71
N ALA A 65 -10.30 -3.05 -4.12
CA ALA A 65 -9.89 -2.07 -5.14
C ALA A 65 -10.58 -2.32 -6.48
N LEU A 66 -10.64 -3.57 -6.95
CA LEU A 66 -11.37 -3.93 -8.18
C LEU A 66 -12.86 -3.60 -8.08
N TRP A 67 -13.46 -3.84 -6.93
CA TRP A 67 -14.85 -3.47 -6.67
C TRP A 67 -15.07 -1.95 -6.72
N LEU A 68 -14.17 -1.16 -6.10
CA LEU A 68 -14.20 0.31 -6.16
C LEU A 68 -14.04 0.86 -7.58
N LEU A 69 -13.22 0.23 -8.42
CA LEU A 69 -13.09 0.57 -9.83
C LEU A 69 -14.39 0.30 -10.60
N LYS A 70 -14.99 -0.87 -10.38
CA LYS A 70 -16.28 -1.21 -10.98
C LYS A 70 -17.39 -0.23 -10.58
N LEU A 71 -17.45 0.20 -9.32
CA LEU A 71 -18.42 1.19 -8.84
C LEU A 71 -18.27 2.56 -9.52
N SER A 72 -17.04 2.93 -9.89
CA SER A 72 -16.75 4.20 -10.54
C SER A 72 -16.74 4.12 -12.07
N ASN A 73 -17.07 2.96 -12.65
CA ASN A 73 -16.94 2.64 -14.08
C ASN A 73 -15.54 2.90 -14.63
N ARG A 74 -14.49 2.68 -13.81
CA ARG A 74 -13.09 2.82 -14.21
C ARG A 74 -12.49 1.45 -14.50
N GLY A 75 -11.63 1.37 -15.51
CA GLY A 75 -10.94 0.15 -15.90
C GLY A 75 -9.57 -0.01 -15.23
N ILE A 76 -9.04 -1.24 -15.20
CA ILE A 76 -7.68 -1.53 -14.71
C ILE A 76 -6.63 -0.77 -15.55
N ALA A 77 -6.85 -0.65 -16.86
CA ALA A 77 -5.95 0.09 -17.76
C ALA A 77 -5.83 1.59 -17.38
N GLU A 78 -6.91 2.17 -16.84
CA GLU A 78 -6.91 3.57 -16.37
C GLU A 78 -6.07 3.73 -15.10
N VAL A 79 -6.06 2.72 -14.21
CA VAL A 79 -5.22 2.69 -13.02
C VAL A 79 -3.75 2.59 -13.38
N LEU A 80 -3.41 1.73 -14.35
CA LEU A 80 -2.02 1.52 -14.76
C LEU A 80 -1.46 2.69 -15.60
N ASN A 81 -2.34 3.56 -16.14
CA ASN A 81 -1.98 4.75 -16.92
C ASN A 81 -0.81 4.53 -17.91
N LEU A 82 -0.83 3.38 -18.61
CA LEU A 82 0.30 2.91 -19.43
C LEU A 82 0.64 3.87 -20.59
N ALA A 83 -0.28 4.77 -20.94
CA ALA A 83 -0.05 5.81 -21.94
C ALA A 83 1.04 6.82 -21.53
N ASN A 84 1.29 7.01 -20.23
CA ASN A 84 2.24 7.99 -19.70
C ASN A 84 3.50 7.35 -19.08
N TRP A 85 3.90 6.16 -19.56
CA TRP A 85 5.03 5.41 -18.99
C TRP A 85 6.33 6.22 -18.87
N ASN A 86 6.61 7.12 -19.82
CA ASN A 86 7.78 8.01 -19.81
C ASN A 86 7.79 8.93 -18.58
N ALA A 87 6.66 9.56 -18.28
CA ALA A 87 6.53 10.43 -17.11
C ALA A 87 6.59 9.60 -15.81
N TRP A 88 6.02 8.40 -15.83
CA TRP A 88 6.10 7.43 -14.73
C TRP A 88 7.55 7.03 -14.42
N LEU A 89 8.35 6.73 -15.44
CA LEU A 89 9.77 6.42 -15.24
C LEU A 89 10.59 7.64 -14.82
N ALA A 90 10.32 8.81 -15.39
CA ALA A 90 11.06 10.02 -15.02
C ALA A 90 10.81 10.41 -13.56
N TRP A 91 9.54 10.47 -13.14
CA TRP A 91 9.17 10.84 -11.77
C TRP A 91 9.36 9.71 -10.77
N GLY A 92 8.88 8.50 -11.10
CA GLY A 92 9.03 7.33 -10.24
C GLY A 92 10.49 6.90 -10.11
N GLY A 93 11.24 6.86 -11.21
CA GLY A 93 12.67 6.58 -11.21
C GLY A 93 13.49 7.69 -10.56
N GLY A 94 13.18 8.96 -10.84
CA GLY A 94 13.87 10.10 -10.24
C GLY A 94 13.69 10.18 -8.73
N ILE A 95 12.44 10.19 -8.25
CA ILE A 95 12.14 10.20 -6.80
C ILE A 95 12.61 8.91 -6.14
N GLY A 96 12.39 7.76 -6.79
CA GLY A 96 12.87 6.47 -6.30
C GLY A 96 14.38 6.43 -6.12
N LEU A 97 15.14 7.02 -7.05
CA LEU A 97 16.60 7.15 -6.92
C LEU A 97 16.98 8.08 -5.77
N LEU A 98 16.31 9.22 -5.61
CA LEU A 98 16.58 10.11 -4.47
C LEU A 98 16.36 9.41 -3.13
N ILE A 99 15.29 8.62 -3.00
CA ILE A 99 15.03 7.81 -1.79
C ILE A 99 16.10 6.71 -1.67
N ALA A 100 16.46 6.03 -2.74
CA ALA A 100 17.51 5.01 -2.70
C ALA A 100 18.84 5.61 -2.24
N LEU A 101 19.17 6.84 -2.64
CA LEU A 101 20.39 7.53 -2.23
C LEU A 101 20.44 7.79 -0.71
N THR A 102 19.30 8.02 -0.05
CA THR A 102 19.28 8.20 1.42
C THR A 102 19.65 6.91 2.17
N ALA A 103 19.48 5.74 1.54
CA ALA A 103 19.93 4.46 2.07
C ALA A 103 21.35 4.09 1.59
N ILE A 104 21.66 4.33 0.31
CA ILE A 104 22.94 3.94 -0.31
C ILE A 104 24.11 4.74 0.28
N ILE A 105 23.97 6.07 0.42
CA ILE A 105 25.07 6.93 0.84
C ILE A 105 25.55 6.59 2.27
N PRO A 106 24.67 6.49 3.29
CA PRO A 106 25.12 6.11 4.64
C PRO A 106 25.74 4.71 4.68
N ASN A 107 25.16 3.74 3.97
CA ASN A 107 25.70 2.38 3.94
C ASN A 107 27.07 2.32 3.28
N TYR A 108 27.28 3.06 2.18
CA TYR A 108 28.59 3.16 1.55
C TYR A 108 29.62 3.81 2.48
N LEU A 109 29.26 4.91 3.16
CA LEU A 109 30.16 5.61 4.09
C LEU A 109 30.50 4.77 5.33
N GLN A 110 29.61 3.87 5.75
CA GLN A 110 29.81 2.96 6.88
C GLN A 110 30.52 1.65 6.48
N GLY A 111 30.85 1.46 5.20
CA GLY A 111 31.43 0.21 4.69
C GLY A 111 30.44 -0.97 4.69
N ASN A 112 29.15 -0.71 4.84
CA ASN A 112 28.10 -1.72 4.77
C ASN A 112 27.87 -2.14 3.32
N LYS A 113 27.33 -3.35 3.14
CA LYS A 113 26.88 -3.81 1.81
C LYS A 113 25.73 -2.93 1.32
N ILE A 114 25.89 -2.36 0.13
CA ILE A 114 24.90 -1.46 -0.49
C ILE A 114 23.72 -2.25 -1.07
N LEU A 115 24.01 -3.41 -1.66
CA LEU A 115 23.02 -4.27 -2.31
C LEU A 115 22.96 -5.62 -1.61
N PRO A 116 21.76 -6.23 -1.51
CA PRO A 116 21.64 -7.60 -1.04
C PRO A 116 22.39 -8.55 -1.97
N THR A 117 23.14 -9.48 -1.38
CA THR A 117 23.92 -10.47 -2.14
C THR A 117 23.11 -11.72 -2.50
N GLU A 118 21.92 -11.86 -1.94
CA GLU A 118 21.07 -13.02 -2.09
C GLU A 118 19.62 -12.60 -2.32
N PHE A 119 18.91 -13.42 -3.10
CA PHE A 119 17.48 -13.26 -3.30
C PHE A 119 16.71 -13.72 -2.06
N SER A 120 15.69 -12.96 -1.66
CA SER A 120 14.77 -13.36 -0.60
C SER A 120 13.34 -12.96 -0.93
N PHE A 121 12.36 -13.65 -0.34
CA PHE A 121 10.96 -13.28 -0.47
C PHE A 121 10.66 -11.89 0.11
N SER A 122 11.41 -11.48 1.13
CA SER A 122 11.33 -10.11 1.68
C SER A 122 11.74 -9.09 0.63
N LEU A 123 12.86 -9.34 -0.07
CA LEU A 123 13.34 -8.48 -1.16
C LEU A 123 12.31 -8.39 -2.29
N LEU A 124 11.75 -9.52 -2.73
CA LEU A 124 10.70 -9.55 -3.74
C LEU A 124 9.47 -8.76 -3.31
N ASN A 125 9.03 -8.92 -2.06
CA ASN A 125 7.88 -8.20 -1.54
C ASN A 125 8.11 -6.69 -1.49
N VAL A 126 9.26 -6.24 -0.98
CA VAL A 126 9.56 -4.80 -0.83
C VAL A 126 9.77 -4.11 -2.18
N ILE A 127 10.41 -4.77 -3.15
CA ILE A 127 10.73 -4.14 -4.44
C ILE A 127 9.56 -4.24 -5.43
N VAL A 128 8.78 -5.32 -5.39
CA VAL A 128 7.81 -5.62 -6.46
C VAL A 128 6.39 -5.66 -5.91
N ILE A 129 6.11 -6.59 -4.99
CA ILE A 129 4.71 -6.89 -4.61
C ILE A 129 4.07 -5.73 -3.86
N ALA A 130 4.72 -5.22 -2.82
CA ALA A 130 4.17 -4.16 -1.99
C ALA A 130 3.94 -2.86 -2.79
N PRO A 131 4.93 -2.34 -3.56
CA PRO A 131 4.71 -1.13 -4.35
C PRO A 131 3.58 -1.25 -5.37
N ILE A 132 3.49 -2.39 -6.08
CA ILE A 132 2.43 -2.60 -7.07
C ILE A 132 1.05 -2.61 -6.41
N PHE A 133 0.91 -3.31 -5.29
CA PHE A 133 -0.38 -3.44 -4.61
C PHE A 133 -0.80 -2.13 -3.95
N GLU A 134 0.14 -1.41 -3.36
CA GLU A 134 -0.07 -0.09 -2.77
C GLU A 134 -0.51 0.94 -3.81
N GLU A 135 0.20 1.00 -4.94
CA GLU A 135 -0.17 1.87 -6.06
C GLU A 135 -1.55 1.52 -6.61
N PHE A 136 -1.85 0.24 -6.79
CA PHE A 136 -3.15 -0.20 -7.30
C PHE A 136 -4.30 0.19 -6.37
N LEU A 137 -4.19 -0.09 -5.07
CA LEU A 137 -5.22 0.22 -4.09
C LEU A 137 -5.35 1.73 -3.86
N VAL A 138 -4.27 2.39 -3.49
CA VAL A 138 -4.32 3.75 -2.92
C VAL A 138 -4.37 4.79 -4.03
N ARG A 139 -3.41 4.77 -4.96
CA ARG A 139 -3.35 5.75 -6.06
C ARG A 139 -4.34 5.41 -7.18
N GLY A 140 -4.50 4.13 -7.47
CA GLY A 140 -5.41 3.64 -8.50
C GLY A 140 -6.88 3.78 -8.12
N ALA A 141 -7.33 2.97 -7.17
CA ALA A 141 -8.74 2.86 -6.81
C ALA A 141 -9.22 3.99 -5.89
N ILE A 142 -8.61 4.15 -4.71
CA ILE A 142 -9.07 5.11 -3.69
C ILE A 142 -8.95 6.54 -4.21
N GLN A 143 -7.75 6.98 -4.61
CA GLN A 143 -7.53 8.37 -5.03
C GLN A 143 -8.38 8.73 -6.25
N GLY A 144 -8.41 7.87 -7.27
CA GLY A 144 -9.19 8.19 -8.47
C GLY A 144 -10.70 8.22 -8.22
N ASN A 145 -11.21 7.49 -7.21
CA ASN A 145 -12.60 7.63 -6.78
C ASN A 145 -12.83 8.93 -6.00
N LEU A 146 -11.93 9.30 -5.10
CA LEU A 146 -12.02 10.56 -4.35
C LEU A 146 -11.94 11.78 -5.27
N GLN A 147 -11.17 11.71 -6.36
CA GLN A 147 -11.09 12.78 -7.37
C GLN A 147 -12.39 13.00 -8.14
N LYS A 148 -13.38 12.10 -8.06
CA LYS A 148 -14.72 12.33 -8.64
C LYS A 148 -15.52 13.37 -7.85
N SER A 149 -15.23 13.57 -6.57
CA SER A 149 -15.93 14.51 -5.68
C SER A 149 -15.04 15.60 -5.09
N HIS A 150 -13.72 15.41 -5.10
CA HIS A 150 -12.74 16.33 -4.54
C HIS A 150 -11.79 16.83 -5.63
N SER A 151 -11.17 18.00 -5.41
CA SER A 151 -10.06 18.44 -6.24
C SER A 151 -8.88 17.49 -6.10
N PHE A 152 -7.98 17.49 -7.10
CA PHE A 152 -6.76 16.69 -7.07
C PHE A 152 -5.97 16.87 -5.77
N LEU A 153 -5.81 18.11 -5.31
CA LEU A 153 -5.05 18.43 -4.10
C LEU A 153 -5.68 17.80 -2.86
N VAL A 154 -6.99 17.95 -2.68
CA VAL A 154 -7.71 17.39 -1.53
C VAL A 154 -7.65 15.86 -1.56
N ALA A 155 -7.93 15.25 -2.72
CA ALA A 155 -7.84 13.80 -2.87
C ALA A 155 -6.43 13.29 -2.54
N ASN A 156 -5.37 13.98 -3.00
CA ASN A 156 -3.99 13.60 -2.75
C ASN A 156 -3.59 13.71 -1.27
N VAL A 157 -4.01 14.77 -0.57
CA VAL A 157 -3.76 14.91 0.86
C VAL A 157 -4.47 13.81 1.64
N VAL A 158 -5.76 13.59 1.35
CA VAL A 158 -6.56 12.55 2.01
C VAL A 158 -5.97 11.16 1.78
N THR A 159 -5.61 10.81 0.55
CA THR A 159 -5.03 9.49 0.26
C THR A 159 -3.64 9.33 0.85
N SER A 160 -2.86 10.40 0.98
CA SER A 160 -1.56 10.33 1.67
C SER A 160 -1.72 10.05 3.16
N VAL A 161 -2.73 10.66 3.81
CA VAL A 161 -3.07 10.35 5.21
C VAL A 161 -3.56 8.90 5.35
N MET A 162 -4.43 8.45 4.46
CA MET A 162 -4.89 7.05 4.43
C MET A 162 -3.74 6.07 4.20
N PHE A 163 -2.78 6.40 3.33
CA PHE A 163 -1.59 5.60 3.10
C PHE A 163 -0.78 5.42 4.38
N VAL A 164 -0.56 6.49 5.14
CA VAL A 164 0.12 6.39 6.45
C VAL A 164 -0.68 5.52 7.42
N ILE A 165 -2.00 5.73 7.52
CA ILE A 165 -2.87 4.94 8.40
C ILE A 165 -2.83 3.45 8.05
N LEU A 166 -2.76 3.09 6.76
CA LEU A 166 -2.65 1.70 6.29
C LEU A 166 -1.45 0.97 6.88
N HIS A 167 -0.36 1.69 7.18
CA HIS A 167 0.87 1.12 7.71
C HIS A 167 0.89 0.98 9.23
N ILE A 168 0.02 1.70 9.95
CA ILE A 168 0.02 1.72 11.43
C ILE A 168 -0.11 0.31 12.02
N PRO A 169 -1.03 -0.56 11.58
CA PRO A 169 -1.11 -1.93 12.10
C PRO A 169 0.20 -2.69 11.91
N GLY A 170 0.80 -2.61 10.73
CA GLY A 170 2.08 -3.26 10.45
C GLY A 170 3.19 -2.77 11.37
N TRP A 171 3.35 -1.46 11.53
CA TRP A 171 4.34 -0.89 12.45
C TRP A 171 4.12 -1.30 13.91
N TYR A 172 2.85 -1.40 14.33
CA TYR A 172 2.50 -1.87 15.67
C TYR A 172 2.89 -3.33 15.88
N PHE A 173 2.42 -4.24 15.03
CA PHE A 173 2.68 -5.68 15.18
C PHE A 173 4.14 -6.06 14.92
N MET A 174 4.89 -5.26 14.17
CA MET A 174 6.34 -5.44 13.99
C MET A 174 7.19 -4.82 15.11
N GLY A 175 6.57 -4.17 16.13
CA GLY A 175 7.28 -3.52 17.23
C GLY A 175 8.04 -2.24 16.85
N ILE A 176 7.84 -1.74 15.64
CA ILE A 176 8.49 -0.52 15.12
C ILE A 176 7.88 0.72 15.79
N LEU A 177 6.55 0.72 15.98
CA LEU A 177 5.84 1.87 16.53
C LEU A 177 6.24 2.16 17.98
N SER A 178 6.37 1.11 18.80
CA SER A 178 6.82 1.24 20.19
C SER A 178 8.27 1.73 20.25
N HIS A 179 9.15 1.24 19.37
CA HIS A 179 10.53 1.70 19.27
C HIS A 179 10.61 3.20 18.94
N PHE A 180 9.79 3.72 18.01
CA PHE A 180 9.78 5.15 17.71
C PHE A 180 9.23 6.00 18.85
N LEU A 181 8.12 5.59 19.46
CA LEU A 181 7.51 6.35 20.57
C LEU A 181 8.41 6.41 21.80
N ASN A 182 9.09 5.31 22.13
CA ASN A 182 9.97 5.24 23.30
C ASN A 182 11.31 5.99 23.13
N ASN A 183 11.71 6.32 21.89
CA ASN A 183 12.92 7.12 21.62
C ASN A 183 12.62 8.62 21.40
N LEU A 184 11.35 9.01 21.46
CA LEU A 184 10.87 10.40 21.33
C LEU A 184 10.62 11.08 22.68
N PHE A 185 10.66 10.33 23.78
CA PHE A 185 10.54 10.77 25.17
C PHE A 185 11.72 10.25 25.99
#